data_AF-A0A9E4UX84-F1
#
_entry.id   AF-A0A9E4UX84-F1
#
_cell.length_a   1.000
_cell.length_b   1.000
_cell.length_c   1.000
_cell.angle_alpha   90.00
_cell.angle_beta   90.00
_cell.angle_gamma   90.00
#
_symmetry.space_group_name_H-M   'P 1'
#
loop_
_entity.id
_entity.type
_entity.pdbx_description
1 polymer ?
#
loop_
_entity_poly.entity_id
_entity_poly.type
_entity_poly.pdbx_seq_one_letter_code
_entity_poly.pdbx_strand_id
1 'polypeptide(L)'
;MCKPLAVMWAGRGGVKEVEVLDLGKIVVGLLVVLVAVFIFVPGVRQSFTRVLSNSETVVVPPRPDGGAQSAQSQSNQGEVVEQELEIITLLGYDAIPAIVAPDFLSAGEAQLQYSPDEQVLGLSINGDNRAYSIPMLSRHEIVNDEVGGVPVAVTW
;
A
#
# COMPACT_ATOMS: atom_id res chain seq x y z
N MET A 1 41.20 27.30 78.30
CA MET A 1 41.56 25.98 78.86
C MET A 1 40.28 25.16 78.91
N CYS A 2 40.11 23.94 78.39
CA CYS A 2 41.01 22.84 78.02
C CYS A 2 40.48 22.08 76.77
N LYS A 3 41.38 21.27 76.20
CA LYS A 3 41.32 20.47 74.96
C LYS A 3 40.33 19.27 74.99
N PRO A 4 40.04 18.66 73.82
CA PRO A 4 38.95 17.70 73.61
C PRO A 4 39.36 16.25 73.91
N LEU A 5 38.38 15.37 74.12
CA LEU A 5 38.56 13.92 74.01
C LEU A 5 37.68 13.37 72.89
N ALA A 6 38.36 12.84 71.88
CA ALA A 6 37.79 11.91 70.92
C ALA A 6 37.43 10.61 71.63
N VAL A 7 36.19 10.15 71.46
CA VAL A 7 35.80 8.76 71.68
C VAL A 7 35.39 8.22 70.33
N MET A 8 36.22 7.32 69.80
CA MET A 8 35.86 6.42 68.71
C MET A 8 34.74 5.48 69.19
N TRP A 9 33.67 5.36 68.40
CA TRP A 9 32.98 4.09 68.28
C TRP A 9 32.52 3.89 66.83
N ALA A 10 32.82 2.70 66.30
CA ALA A 10 32.62 2.31 64.91
C ALA A 10 31.19 1.82 64.69
N GLY A 11 30.39 2.58 63.94
CA GLY A 11 29.08 2.18 63.44
C GLY A 11 29.15 1.96 61.93
N ARG A 12 29.45 0.73 61.52
CA ARG A 12 29.39 0.25 60.13
C ARG A 12 27.92 0.22 59.71
N GLY A 13 27.50 1.19 58.89
CA GLY A 13 26.15 1.23 58.33
C GLY A 13 26.12 2.15 57.11
N GLY A 14 26.49 1.61 55.95
CA GLY A 14 26.36 2.31 54.68
C GLY A 14 24.89 2.62 54.43
N VAL A 15 24.55 3.90 54.45
CA VAL A 15 23.27 4.40 53.93
C VAL A 15 23.36 4.19 52.42
N LYS A 16 22.80 3.08 51.92
CA LYS A 16 22.57 2.93 50.48
C LYS A 16 21.49 3.94 50.14
N GLU A 17 21.85 5.00 49.43
CA GLU A 17 20.86 5.81 48.73
C GLU A 17 19.97 4.85 47.95
N VAL A 18 18.69 4.82 48.30
CA VAL A 18 17.68 4.18 47.46
C VAL A 18 17.54 5.12 46.27
N GLU A 19 18.32 4.85 45.24
CA GLU A 19 18.27 5.55 43.97
C GLU A 19 16.81 5.46 43.49
N VAL A 20 16.08 6.57 43.64
CA VAL A 20 14.67 6.67 43.25
C VAL A 20 14.64 6.38 41.77
N LEU A 21 14.09 5.23 41.40
CA LEU A 21 14.08 4.71 40.04
C LEU A 21 13.33 5.73 39.17
N ASP A 22 14.09 6.58 38.49
CA ASP A 22 13.57 7.68 37.70
C ASP A 22 12.64 7.10 36.63
N LEU A 23 11.34 7.37 36.76
CA LEU A 23 10.30 6.85 35.90
C LEU A 23 10.61 7.16 34.42
N GLY A 24 11.29 8.28 34.15
CA GLY A 24 11.78 8.62 32.81
C GLY A 24 12.82 7.62 32.29
N LYS A 25 13.76 7.17 33.12
CA LYS A 25 14.76 6.15 32.75
C LYS A 25 14.12 4.78 32.51
N ILE A 26 13.06 4.44 33.24
CA ILE A 26 12.31 3.18 33.03
C ILE A 26 11.57 3.24 31.69
N VAL A 27 10.85 4.33 31.41
CA VAL A 27 10.09 4.48 30.17
C VAL A 27 11.01 4.50 28.96
N VAL A 28 12.14 5.22 29.04
CA VAL A 28 13.17 5.23 27.98
C VAL A 28 13.78 3.84 27.82
N GLY A 29 14.11 3.15 28.92
CA GLY A 29 14.61 1.78 28.88
C GLY A 29 13.64 0.81 28.22
N LEU A 30 12.34 0.90 28.56
CA LEU A 30 11.29 0.08 27.96
C LEU A 30 11.12 0.37 26.46
N LEU A 31 11.14 1.64 26.04
CA LEU A 31 11.09 2.01 24.63
C LEU A 31 12.29 1.45 23.85
N VAL A 32 13.50 1.59 24.38
CA VAL A 32 14.72 1.07 23.74
C VAL A 32 14.67 -0.45 23.60
N VAL A 33 14.20 -1.16 24.64
CA VAL A 33 14.04 -2.62 24.59
C VAL A 33 12.97 -3.02 23.58
N LEU A 34 11.84 -2.31 23.52
CA LEU A 34 10.77 -2.59 22.56
C LEU A 34 11.24 -2.38 21.11
N VAL A 35 11.97 -1.29 20.84
CA VAL A 35 12.60 -1.03 19.54
C VAL A 35 13.63 -2.11 19.20
N ALA A 36 14.47 -2.50 20.16
CA ALA A 36 15.46 -3.56 19.95
C ALA A 36 14.81 -4.92 19.67
N VAL A 37 13.75 -5.28 20.38
CA VAL A 37 12.97 -6.51 20.13
C VAL A 37 12.36 -6.47 18.73
N PHE A 38 11.76 -5.35 18.33
CA PHE A 38 11.25 -5.17 16.98
C PHE A 38 12.36 -5.27 15.92
N ILE A 39 13.60 -4.87 16.23
CA ILE A 39 14.72 -4.94 15.28
C ILE A 39 15.34 -6.35 15.20
N PHE A 40 15.51 -7.03 16.33
CA PHE A 40 16.35 -8.23 16.41
C PHE A 40 15.54 -9.53 16.50
N VAL A 41 14.21 -9.47 16.61
CA VAL A 41 13.34 -10.65 16.59
C VAL A 41 12.58 -10.71 15.26
N PRO A 42 13.01 -11.54 14.29
CA PRO A 42 12.40 -11.60 12.96
C PRO A 42 10.92 -11.97 12.99
N GLY A 43 10.50 -12.82 13.95
CA GLY A 43 9.11 -13.25 14.10
C GLY A 43 8.13 -12.12 14.45
N VAL A 44 8.55 -11.14 15.26
CA VAL A 44 7.72 -9.97 15.63
C VAL A 44 7.51 -9.05 14.43
N ARG A 45 8.54 -8.88 13.58
CA ARG A 45 8.45 -8.11 12.33
C ARG A 45 7.44 -8.73 11.36
N GLN A 46 7.53 -10.04 11.16
CA GLN A 46 6.67 -10.77 10.23
C GLN A 46 5.20 -10.76 10.65
N SER A 47 4.90 -10.86 11.95
CA SER A 47 3.54 -10.73 12.46
C SER A 47 2.97 -9.32 12.26
N PHE A 48 3.77 -8.27 12.47
CA PHE A 48 3.31 -6.90 12.30
C PHE A 48 3.08 -6.53 10.82
N THR A 49 3.91 -7.02 9.90
CA THR A 49 3.67 -6.81 8.46
C THR A 49 2.43 -7.53 7.96
N ARG A 50 2.07 -8.69 8.54
CA ARG A 50 0.81 -9.39 8.23
C ARG A 50 -0.42 -8.66 8.75
N VAL A 51 -0.33 -8.03 9.93
CA VAL A 51 -1.45 -7.23 10.50
C VAL A 51 -1.71 -5.95 9.69
N LEU A 52 -0.71 -5.40 9.01
CA LEU A 52 -0.86 -4.25 8.11
C LEU A 52 -1.28 -4.62 6.69
N SER A 53 -1.35 -5.91 6.36
CA SER A 53 -1.71 -6.41 5.02
C SER A 53 -3.10 -7.03 5.07
N ASN A 54 -4.10 -6.32 4.54
CA ASN A 54 -5.41 -6.92 4.29
C ASN A 54 -5.30 -7.84 3.05
N SER A 55 -5.09 -9.14 3.28
CA SER A 55 -5.15 -10.15 2.21
C SER A 55 -6.56 -10.73 2.15
N GLU A 56 -7.24 -10.54 1.04
CA GLU A 56 -8.56 -11.11 0.78
C GLU A 56 -8.41 -12.43 0.02
N THR A 57 -8.88 -13.53 0.62
CA THR A 57 -8.93 -14.85 -0.03
C THR A 57 -10.31 -15.02 -0.66
N VAL A 58 -10.36 -15.28 -1.97
CA VAL A 58 -11.61 -15.55 -2.69
C VAL A 58 -11.66 -17.02 -3.10
N VAL A 59 -12.69 -17.72 -2.63
CA VAL A 59 -13.00 -19.09 -3.05
C VAL A 59 -13.77 -19.03 -4.37
N VAL A 60 -13.15 -19.44 -5.46
CA VAL A 60 -13.81 -19.51 -6.77
C VAL A 60 -14.46 -20.88 -6.93
N PRO A 61 -15.80 -20.99 -7.01
CA PRO A 61 -16.45 -22.26 -7.27
C PRO A 61 -16.12 -22.75 -8.69
N PRO A 62 -16.14 -24.07 -8.94
CA PRO A 62 -15.86 -24.63 -10.26
C PRO A 62 -16.85 -24.11 -11.29
N ARG A 63 -16.32 -23.70 -12.46
CA ARG A 63 -17.14 -23.27 -13.60
C ARG A 63 -17.97 -24.45 -14.14
N PRO A 64 -19.31 -24.34 -14.24
CA PRO A 64 -20.17 -25.46 -14.67
C PRO A 64 -20.05 -25.81 -16.16
N ASP A 65 -19.49 -24.91 -16.96
CA ASP A 65 -19.32 -25.01 -18.40
C ASP A 65 -17.84 -25.21 -18.73
N GLY A 66 -17.46 -26.47 -18.95
CA GLY A 66 -16.14 -26.88 -19.41
C GLY A 66 -15.75 -26.18 -20.71
N GLY A 67 -15.02 -25.07 -20.58
CA GLY A 67 -14.27 -24.48 -21.67
C GLY A 67 -13.22 -25.47 -22.15
N ALA A 68 -13.48 -26.10 -23.28
CA ALA A 68 -12.61 -27.08 -23.90
C ALA A 68 -11.25 -26.46 -24.25
N GLN A 69 -10.25 -26.69 -23.40
CA GLN A 69 -8.86 -26.78 -23.84
C GLN A 69 -8.16 -27.94 -23.12
N SER A 70 -7.55 -28.79 -23.96
CA SER A 70 -6.71 -29.96 -23.65
C SER A 70 -7.40 -31.16 -22.99
N ALA A 71 -7.88 -32.07 -23.85
CA ALA A 71 -8.07 -33.47 -23.50
C ALA A 71 -6.70 -34.11 -23.18
N GLN A 72 -6.41 -34.26 -21.88
CA GLN A 72 -5.67 -35.41 -21.37
C GLN A 72 -6.49 -36.02 -20.25
N SER A 73 -7.30 -37.01 -20.63
CA SER A 73 -8.05 -37.85 -19.72
C SER A 73 -7.09 -38.67 -18.86
N GLN A 74 -7.03 -38.39 -17.56
CA GLN A 74 -6.84 -39.43 -16.56
C GLN A 74 -7.99 -39.36 -15.57
N SER A 75 -8.78 -40.41 -15.62
CA SER A 75 -9.88 -40.74 -14.73
C SER A 75 -9.40 -40.81 -13.29
N ASN A 76 -9.82 -39.86 -12.46
CA ASN A 76 -10.15 -40.13 -11.07
C ASN A 76 -11.28 -39.21 -10.64
N GLN A 77 -12.14 -39.77 -9.80
CA GLN A 77 -13.47 -39.28 -9.45
C GLN A 77 -13.44 -37.81 -9.02
N GLY A 78 -14.39 -37.03 -9.54
CA GLY A 78 -14.42 -35.58 -9.44
C GLY A 78 -14.49 -35.06 -8.01
N GLU A 79 -13.33 -34.78 -7.44
CA GLU A 79 -13.18 -33.84 -6.34
C GLU A 79 -13.06 -32.45 -6.97
N VAL A 80 -14.05 -31.60 -6.71
CA VAL A 80 -13.96 -30.18 -7.00
C VAL A 80 -12.85 -29.63 -6.12
N VAL A 81 -11.66 -29.47 -6.68
CA VAL A 81 -10.57 -28.79 -6.00
C VAL A 81 -10.92 -27.31 -6.02
N GLU A 82 -11.46 -26.82 -4.90
CA GLU A 82 -11.56 -25.39 -4.66
C GLU A 82 -10.15 -24.79 -4.76
N GLN A 83 -9.95 -23.96 -5.77
CA GLN A 83 -8.66 -23.28 -5.92
C GLN A 83 -8.65 -22.11 -4.94
N GLU A 84 -7.90 -22.26 -3.87
CA GLU A 84 -7.58 -21.16 -2.97
C GLU A 84 -6.53 -20.28 -3.67
N LEU A 85 -6.98 -19.13 -4.19
CA LEU A 85 -6.12 -18.16 -4.85
C LEU A 85 -5.91 -16.96 -3.91
N GLU A 86 -4.65 -16.54 -3.79
CA GLU A 86 -4.28 -15.33 -3.06
C GLU A 86 -4.40 -14.11 -4.00
N ILE A 87 -5.23 -13.13 -3.62
CA ILE A 87 -5.27 -11.85 -4.33
C ILE A 87 -4.08 -11.01 -3.87
N ILE A 88 -3.15 -10.75 -4.79
CA ILE A 88 -1.99 -9.90 -4.54
C ILE A 88 -2.30 -8.49 -5.05
N THR A 89 -2.28 -7.52 -4.14
CA THR A 89 -2.42 -6.10 -4.48
C THR A 89 -1.06 -5.54 -4.92
N LEU A 90 -0.91 -5.23 -6.22
CA LEU A 90 0.34 -4.71 -6.78
C LEU A 90 0.51 -3.20 -6.58
N LEU A 91 -0.59 -2.47 -6.68
CA LEU A 91 -0.64 -1.03 -6.55
C LEU A 91 -1.56 -0.65 -5.39
N GLY A 92 -1.24 0.44 -4.71
CA GLY A 92 -2.13 0.99 -3.68
C GLY A 92 -3.48 1.41 -4.26
N TYR A 93 -4.44 1.63 -3.36
CA TYR A 93 -5.73 2.22 -3.74
C TYR A 93 -5.50 3.53 -4.51
N ASP A 94 -6.15 3.66 -5.67
CA ASP A 94 -6.11 4.87 -6.53
C ASP A 94 -4.69 5.25 -7.01
N ALA A 95 -3.79 4.28 -7.13
CA ALA A 95 -2.42 4.52 -7.60
C ALA A 95 -2.32 4.92 -9.09
N ILE A 96 -3.38 4.71 -9.88
CA ILE A 96 -3.51 5.18 -11.26
C ILE A 96 -4.66 6.20 -11.28
N PRO A 97 -4.35 7.50 -11.09
CA PRO A 97 -5.39 8.49 -10.91
C PRO A 97 -6.05 8.84 -12.24
N ALA A 98 -7.38 8.94 -12.18
CA ALA A 98 -8.21 9.49 -13.24
C ALA A 98 -7.82 10.95 -13.56
N ILE A 99 -7.92 11.33 -14.82
CA ILE A 99 -7.92 12.75 -15.20
C ILE A 99 -9.34 13.29 -15.06
N VAL A 100 -9.52 14.31 -14.23
CA VAL A 100 -10.86 14.89 -13.92
C VAL A 100 -11.08 16.29 -14.47
N ALA A 101 -10.03 16.93 -14.98
CA ALA A 101 -10.06 18.24 -15.62
C ALA A 101 -9.05 18.23 -16.78
N PRO A 102 -9.37 17.58 -17.90
CA PRO A 102 -8.45 17.48 -19.03
C PRO A 102 -8.28 18.83 -19.72
N ASP A 103 -7.02 19.17 -20.01
CA ASP A 103 -6.67 20.28 -20.89
C ASP A 103 -6.46 19.76 -22.32
N PHE A 104 -6.94 20.52 -23.30
CA PHE A 104 -6.84 20.16 -24.72
C PHE A 104 -5.95 21.14 -25.47
N LEU A 105 -5.13 20.60 -26.36
CA LEU A 105 -4.44 21.39 -27.38
C LEU A 105 -5.37 21.65 -28.56
N SER A 106 -5.15 22.76 -29.26
CA SER A 106 -5.73 22.94 -30.59
C SER A 106 -5.12 21.92 -31.57
N ALA A 107 -5.82 21.62 -32.66
CA ALA A 107 -5.33 20.71 -33.68
C ALA A 107 -3.96 21.13 -34.26
N GLY A 108 -3.73 22.44 -34.42
CA GLY A 108 -2.46 22.97 -34.91
C GLY A 108 -1.30 22.76 -33.92
N GLU A 109 -1.54 22.96 -32.63
CA GLU A 109 -0.55 22.70 -31.58
C GLU A 109 -0.26 21.21 -31.43
N ALA A 110 -1.30 20.37 -31.51
CA ALA A 110 -1.14 18.93 -31.45
C ALA A 110 -0.28 18.39 -32.60
N GLN A 111 -0.44 18.93 -33.81
CA GLN A 111 0.36 18.55 -34.99
C GLN A 111 1.87 18.82 -34.82
N LEU A 112 2.25 19.75 -33.93
CA LEU A 112 3.64 20.08 -33.64
C LEU A 112 4.24 19.23 -32.52
N GLN A 113 3.42 18.68 -31.63
CA GLN A 113 3.86 18.01 -30.41
C GLN A 113 3.72 16.48 -30.45
N TYR A 114 2.72 15.98 -31.18
CA TYR A 114 2.42 14.55 -31.24
C TYR A 114 2.87 13.94 -32.56
N SER A 115 3.08 12.62 -32.53
CA SER A 115 3.47 11.89 -33.74
C SER A 115 2.32 11.85 -34.75
N PRO A 116 2.56 11.97 -36.06
CA PRO A 116 1.51 11.89 -37.07
C PRO A 116 0.73 10.57 -37.08
N ASP A 117 1.32 9.50 -36.56
CA ASP A 117 0.74 8.15 -36.43
C ASP A 117 0.22 7.85 -35.02
N GLU A 118 0.18 8.83 -34.13
CA GLU A 118 -0.35 8.65 -32.78
C GLU A 118 -1.84 8.30 -32.82
N GLN A 119 -2.19 7.19 -32.16
CA GLN A 119 -3.57 6.77 -32.06
C GLN A 119 -4.32 7.63 -31.05
N VAL A 120 -5.53 8.02 -31.45
CA VAL A 120 -6.44 8.80 -30.62
C VAL A 120 -7.84 8.16 -30.63
N LEU A 121 -8.54 8.29 -29.52
CA LEU A 121 -9.98 8.07 -29.44
C LEU A 121 -10.67 9.40 -29.74
N GLY A 122 -11.38 9.47 -30.86
CA GLY A 122 -12.18 10.63 -31.23
C GLY A 122 -13.58 10.57 -30.65
N LEU A 123 -14.05 11.66 -30.04
CA LEU A 123 -15.42 11.80 -29.53
C LEU A 123 -16.05 13.08 -30.06
N SER A 124 -17.28 12.98 -30.56
CA SER A 124 -18.07 14.12 -31.04
C SER A 124 -19.47 14.06 -30.44
N ILE A 125 -19.81 15.06 -29.62
CA ILE A 125 -21.13 15.19 -28.98
C ILE A 125 -21.56 16.65 -29.10
N ASN A 126 -22.76 16.90 -29.63
CA ASN A 126 -23.35 18.24 -29.75
C ASN A 126 -22.43 19.30 -30.42
N GLY A 127 -21.54 18.87 -31.32
CA GLY A 127 -20.61 19.74 -32.04
C GLY A 127 -19.29 20.03 -31.29
N ASP A 128 -19.15 19.59 -30.05
CA ASP A 128 -17.86 19.53 -29.35
C ASP A 128 -17.11 18.27 -29.80
N ASN A 129 -15.92 18.47 -30.38
CA ASN A 129 -15.11 17.41 -30.98
C ASN A 129 -13.78 17.34 -30.25
N ARG A 130 -13.50 16.20 -29.63
CA ARG A 130 -12.28 15.97 -28.85
C ARG A 130 -11.55 14.73 -29.33
N ALA A 131 -10.24 14.74 -29.14
CA ALA A 131 -9.36 13.61 -29.42
C ALA A 131 -8.53 13.31 -28.16
N TYR A 132 -8.62 12.08 -27.68
CA TYR A 132 -7.90 11.61 -26.49
C TYR A 132 -6.77 10.69 -26.93
N SER A 133 -5.52 11.02 -26.59
CA SER A 133 -4.33 10.21 -26.91
C SER A 133 -4.43 8.84 -26.24
N ILE A 134 -4.29 7.76 -27.02
CA ILE A 134 -4.24 6.39 -26.50
C ILE A 134 -3.03 6.22 -25.57
N PRO A 135 -1.79 6.64 -25.93
CA PRO A 135 -0.65 6.60 -25.02
C PRO A 135 -0.86 7.33 -23.69
N MET A 136 -1.65 8.42 -23.69
CA MET A 136 -2.01 9.13 -22.46
C MET A 136 -3.01 8.30 -21.64
N LEU A 137 -4.05 7.77 -22.29
CA LEU A 137 -5.04 6.91 -21.65
C LEU A 137 -4.40 5.62 -21.12
N SER A 138 -3.34 5.09 -21.74
CA SER A 138 -2.60 3.94 -21.21
C SER A 138 -1.96 4.19 -19.85
N ARG A 139 -1.71 5.45 -19.49
CA ARG A 139 -1.08 5.84 -18.22
C ARG A 139 -2.07 6.27 -17.14
N HIS A 140 -3.25 6.73 -17.53
CA HIS A 140 -4.25 7.26 -16.61
C HIS A 140 -5.56 6.45 -16.60
N GLU A 141 -5.70 5.51 -17.52
CA GLU A 141 -6.80 4.54 -17.76
C GLU A 141 -8.18 5.15 -18.00
N ILE A 142 -8.51 6.27 -17.35
CA ILE A 142 -9.80 6.93 -17.42
C ILE A 142 -9.65 8.46 -17.41
N VAL A 143 -10.46 9.12 -18.25
CA VAL A 143 -10.66 10.57 -18.23
C VAL A 143 -12.13 10.84 -17.99
N ASN A 144 -12.43 11.54 -16.90
CA ASN A 144 -13.75 12.07 -16.60
C ASN A 144 -13.83 13.48 -17.19
N ASP A 145 -14.69 13.67 -18.19
CA ASP A 145 -14.83 14.91 -18.97
C ASP A 145 -16.31 15.27 -19.16
N GLU A 146 -16.56 16.49 -19.62
CA GLU A 146 -17.86 16.92 -20.12
C GLU A 146 -17.70 17.38 -21.58
N VAL A 147 -18.30 16.64 -22.50
CA VAL A 147 -18.20 16.90 -23.95
C VAL A 147 -19.58 17.27 -24.47
N GLY A 148 -19.71 18.47 -25.03
CA GLY A 148 -20.99 18.97 -25.54
C GLY A 148 -22.09 19.03 -24.47
N GLY A 149 -21.72 19.25 -23.20
CA GLY A 149 -22.64 19.27 -22.05
C GLY A 149 -23.04 17.88 -21.52
N VAL A 150 -22.41 16.80 -21.98
CA VAL A 150 -22.69 15.44 -21.53
C VAL A 150 -21.49 14.93 -20.71
N PRO A 151 -21.69 14.53 -19.43
CA PRO A 151 -20.63 13.92 -18.65
C PRO A 151 -20.27 12.54 -19.23
N VAL A 152 -18.97 12.31 -19.43
CA VAL A 152 -18.42 11.09 -20.03
C VAL A 152 -17.24 10.57 -19.22
N ALA A 153 -17.09 9.24 -19.22
CA ALA A 153 -15.87 8.56 -18.79
C ALA A 153 -15.23 7.91 -20.02
N VAL A 154 -14.08 8.43 -20.44
CA VAL A 154 -13.34 7.92 -21.60
C VAL A 154 -12.30 6.91 -21.12
N THR A 155 -12.34 5.70 -21.68
CA THR A 155 -11.46 4.55 -21.37
C THR A 155 -11.07 3.84 -22.67
N TRP A 156 -10.01 3.04 -22.66
CA TRP A 156 -9.56 2.26 -23.82
C TRP A 156 -9.10 0.85 -23.44
#